data_AF-A0A2H0QQ81-F1
#
_entry.id   AF-A0A2H0QQ81-F1
#
_cell.length_a   1.000
_cell.length_b   1.000
_cell.length_c   1.000
_cell.angle_alpha   90.00
_cell.angle_beta   90.00
_cell.angle_gamma   90.00
#
_symmetry.space_group_name_H-M   'P 1'
#
loop_
_entity.id
_entity.type
_entity.pdbx_description
1 polymer ?
#
loop_
_entity_poly.entity_id
_entity_poly.type
_entity_poly.pdbx_seq_one_letter_code
_entity_poly.pdbx_strand_id
1 'polypeptide(L)'
;MEKWKKITLAFLSVVGLLFGYTQCVIEAPKNATAKKINTSTNLSVSNPTSNTSNTSPTPTPTPGTTPGVTQLTGNQLFDQQVKPLFESNCFACHAPPVNQPILPGPLTIYTYSEMLQKLKLGTTRDSNSLMNKIRNITSHSGGNRCPQGLTDVVCDAVAKWWDFENGGTTTTPPTNTTLPTGAVTSITNMGKVTGWAADPEDLNSAVVVQFYVDGPPGTGTRIGGINANQSGFNGGYAGNHAFQYFIPVAYRDGVTRQLYATVTDTTGDIALTGTPMTFTAYASQVNGFNYYTNTLKPILTNRCASCHTIGYDQHFASLLSPSKAAGGTQTNNEMINMPSGSHMGKNHPGGNICGNKNNSPCSEIQTWWTLEFN
;
A
#
# COMPACT_ATOMS: atom_id res chain seq x y z
N MET A 1 -53.72 -29.48 -1.20
CA MET A 1 -53.27 -28.58 -2.29
C MET A 1 -53.14 -27.11 -1.87
N GLU A 2 -53.82 -26.62 -0.83
CA GLU A 2 -53.69 -25.21 -0.40
C GLU A 2 -52.34 -24.83 0.24
N LYS A 3 -51.65 -25.75 0.94
CA LYS A 3 -50.35 -25.45 1.57
C LYS A 3 -49.23 -25.17 0.56
N TRP A 4 -49.31 -25.70 -0.66
CA TRP A 4 -48.31 -25.48 -1.70
C TRP A 4 -48.45 -24.11 -2.41
N LYS A 5 -49.64 -23.50 -2.41
CA LYS A 5 -49.87 -22.17 -3.00
C LYS A 5 -49.29 -21.02 -2.15
N LYS A 6 -49.15 -21.21 -0.83
CA LYS A 6 -48.55 -20.20 0.06
C LYS A 6 -47.03 -20.15 -0.01
N ILE A 7 -46.38 -21.25 -0.38
CA ILE A 7 -44.91 -21.33 -0.49
C ILE A 7 -44.42 -20.72 -1.82
N THR A 8 -45.18 -20.88 -2.91
CA THR A 8 -44.83 -20.27 -4.21
C THR A 8 -45.00 -18.75 -4.23
N LEU A 9 -45.95 -18.19 -3.48
CA LEU A 9 -46.15 -16.74 -3.41
C LEU A 9 -45.07 -16.02 -2.57
N ALA A 10 -44.48 -16.70 -1.58
CA ALA A 10 -43.35 -16.19 -0.81
C ALA A 10 -42.01 -16.26 -1.60
N PHE A 11 -41.86 -17.22 -2.51
CA PHE A 11 -40.64 -17.32 -3.33
C PHE A 11 -40.59 -16.28 -4.46
N LEU A 12 -41.74 -15.91 -5.03
CA LEU A 12 -41.81 -14.88 -6.08
C LEU A 12 -41.58 -13.45 -5.55
N SER A 13 -41.83 -13.19 -4.27
CA SER A 13 -41.59 -11.89 -3.64
C SER A 13 -40.12 -11.67 -3.25
N VAL A 14 -39.35 -12.75 -3.02
CA VAL A 14 -37.91 -12.66 -2.72
C VAL A 14 -37.06 -12.51 -3.99
N VAL A 15 -37.48 -13.09 -5.12
CA VAL A 15 -36.75 -12.95 -6.40
C VAL A 15 -36.95 -11.54 -7.01
N GLY A 16 -38.08 -10.87 -6.76
CA GLY A 16 -38.30 -9.49 -7.20
C GLY A 16 -37.45 -8.44 -6.48
N LEU A 17 -36.92 -8.75 -5.30
CA LEU A 17 -36.05 -7.84 -4.52
C LEU A 17 -34.55 -7.99 -4.84
N LEU A 18 -34.17 -9.01 -5.63
CA LEU A 18 -32.76 -9.29 -5.97
C LEU A 18 -32.29 -8.66 -7.30
N PHE A 19 -33.17 -8.02 -8.07
CA PHE A 19 -32.82 -7.36 -9.34
C PHE A 19 -32.97 -5.81 -9.31
N GLY A 20 -33.11 -5.21 -8.12
CA GLY A 20 -33.32 -3.77 -7.95
C GLY A 20 -32.07 -2.91 -7.69
N TYR A 21 -30.85 -3.45 -7.78
CA TYR A 21 -29.62 -2.68 -7.56
C TYR A 21 -28.78 -2.56 -8.84
N THR A 22 -29.32 -1.81 -9.82
CA THR A 22 -28.54 -1.27 -10.93
C THR A 22 -27.78 -0.02 -10.49
N GLN A 23 -26.45 -0.14 -10.50
CA GLN A 23 -25.46 0.86 -10.90
C GLN A 23 -25.60 2.28 -10.34
N CYS A 24 -24.74 2.58 -9.36
CA CYS A 24 -24.38 3.96 -9.05
C CYS A 24 -23.41 4.46 -10.14
N VAL A 25 -23.94 5.06 -11.21
CA VAL A 25 -23.17 5.86 -12.16
C VAL A 25 -22.96 7.22 -11.51
N ILE A 26 -21.73 7.53 -11.12
CA ILE A 26 -21.35 8.91 -10.78
C ILE A 26 -21.10 9.62 -12.12
N GLU A 27 -22.10 10.35 -12.61
CA GLU A 27 -21.89 11.32 -13.68
C GLU A 27 -21.07 12.50 -13.15
N ALA A 28 -19.97 12.83 -13.84
CA ALA A 28 -19.20 14.03 -13.57
C ALA A 28 -20.04 15.30 -13.85
N PRO A 29 -19.95 16.35 -13.03
CA PRO A 29 -20.66 17.59 -13.29
C PRO A 29 -20.19 18.23 -14.61
N LYS A 30 -21.17 18.49 -15.48
CA LYS A 30 -20.97 19.23 -16.73
C LYS A 30 -20.56 20.68 -16.43
N ASN A 31 -19.54 21.12 -17.17
CA ASN A 31 -18.99 22.48 -17.31
C ASN A 31 -19.83 23.63 -16.73
N ALA A 32 -19.29 24.30 -15.71
CA ALA A 32 -19.63 25.69 -15.42
C ALA A 32 -18.57 26.62 -16.02
N THR A 33 -19.09 27.59 -16.77
CA THR A 33 -18.48 28.58 -17.63
C THR A 33 -17.26 29.31 -17.03
N ALA A 34 -16.23 29.48 -17.86
CA ALA A 34 -15.03 30.25 -17.59
C ALA A 34 -15.36 31.70 -17.18
N LYS A 35 -14.77 32.17 -16.07
CA LYS A 35 -14.69 33.58 -15.71
C LYS A 35 -13.22 34.00 -15.68
N LYS A 36 -12.78 34.72 -16.71
CA LYS A 36 -11.49 35.42 -16.74
C LYS A 36 -11.45 36.45 -15.61
N ILE A 37 -10.42 36.41 -14.79
CA ILE A 37 -10.01 37.54 -13.95
C ILE A 37 -8.53 37.79 -14.20
N ASN A 38 -8.24 38.91 -14.86
CA ASN A 38 -6.95 39.57 -14.87
C ASN A 38 -6.76 40.27 -13.53
N THR A 39 -5.61 40.12 -12.87
CA THR A 39 -4.93 41.27 -12.27
C THR A 39 -3.46 40.99 -11.97
N SER A 40 -2.64 41.93 -12.44
CA SER A 40 -1.24 42.18 -12.17
C SER A 40 -0.96 42.66 -10.74
N THR A 41 0.19 42.32 -10.17
CA THR A 41 1.23 43.20 -9.52
C THR A 41 2.18 42.31 -8.69
N ASN A 42 3.46 42.14 -9.05
CA ASN A 42 4.67 42.97 -8.86
C ASN A 42 5.22 43.04 -7.42
N LEU A 43 6.44 42.52 -7.21
CA LEU A 43 7.46 42.83 -6.18
C LEU A 43 8.66 41.87 -6.40
N SER A 44 9.61 42.17 -7.30
CA SER A 44 10.88 42.90 -7.09
C SER A 44 11.85 42.26 -6.09
N VAL A 45 12.94 41.68 -6.60
CA VAL A 45 14.26 41.75 -5.95
C VAL A 45 15.31 42.06 -7.01
N SER A 46 16.09 43.08 -6.69
CA SER A 46 17.09 43.84 -7.44
C SER A 46 18.41 43.10 -7.70
N ASN A 47 19.05 43.43 -8.81
CA ASN A 47 20.47 43.15 -9.06
C ASN A 47 21.17 44.46 -9.51
N PRO A 48 22.35 44.81 -8.98
CA PRO A 48 23.02 46.06 -9.34
C PRO A 48 23.91 45.88 -10.58
N THR A 49 23.86 46.91 -11.44
CA THR A 49 24.73 47.14 -12.59
C THR A 49 25.96 47.95 -12.19
N SER A 50 27.10 47.68 -12.83
CA SER A 50 28.10 48.71 -13.13
C SER A 50 28.79 48.42 -14.46
N ASN A 51 28.68 49.37 -15.38
CA ASN A 51 29.33 49.47 -16.67
C ASN A 51 30.70 50.13 -16.50
N THR A 52 31.74 49.67 -17.22
CA THR A 52 32.68 50.56 -17.92
C THR A 52 33.44 49.78 -19.00
N SER A 53 33.53 50.41 -20.17
CA SER A 53 34.16 50.01 -21.42
C SER A 53 35.68 50.14 -21.41
N ASN A 54 36.40 49.25 -22.13
CA ASN A 54 37.64 49.60 -22.83
C ASN A 54 38.05 48.52 -23.88
N THR A 55 38.76 48.99 -24.90
CA THR A 55 39.01 48.42 -26.23
C THR A 55 40.27 47.54 -26.38
N SER A 56 40.20 46.53 -27.27
CA SER A 56 41.25 45.80 -28.04
C SER A 56 42.31 44.94 -27.30
N PRO A 57 43.00 43.96 -27.96
CA PRO A 57 42.76 43.27 -29.24
C PRO A 57 42.64 41.73 -29.09
N THR A 58 42.22 41.08 -30.19
CA THR A 58 42.04 39.63 -30.39
C THR A 58 43.23 38.75 -29.97
N PRO A 59 42.96 37.65 -29.24
CA PRO A 59 43.78 36.43 -29.31
C PRO A 59 42.99 35.22 -29.85
N THR A 60 43.72 34.42 -30.62
CA THR A 60 43.48 33.12 -31.26
C THR A 60 42.53 32.14 -30.52
N PRO A 61 41.70 31.35 -31.25
CA PRO A 61 40.69 30.47 -30.65
C PRO A 61 41.31 29.30 -29.88
N THR A 62 40.86 29.13 -28.63
CA THR A 62 41.09 27.92 -27.84
C THR A 62 39.85 27.01 -27.94
N PRO A 63 39.99 25.67 -28.10
CA PRO A 63 38.85 24.76 -28.25
C PRO A 63 37.91 24.77 -27.04
N GLY A 64 36.61 24.77 -27.33
CA GLY A 64 35.52 25.06 -26.40
C GLY A 64 35.42 24.16 -25.17
N THR A 65 35.11 24.79 -24.05
CA THR A 65 34.52 24.13 -22.89
C THR A 65 33.00 24.25 -23.01
N THR A 66 32.34 23.13 -23.31
CA THR A 66 30.89 23.00 -23.31
C THR A 66 30.34 23.38 -21.92
N PRO A 67 29.28 24.20 -21.81
CA PRO A 67 28.62 24.47 -20.53
C PRO A 67 28.22 23.15 -19.86
N GLY A 68 28.75 22.91 -18.66
CA GLY A 68 28.50 21.69 -17.89
C GLY A 68 27.01 21.49 -17.66
N VAL A 69 26.46 20.40 -18.19
CA VAL A 69 25.11 19.94 -17.85
C VAL A 69 25.17 19.51 -16.39
N THR A 70 24.57 20.30 -15.50
CA THR A 70 24.44 19.91 -14.09
C THR A 70 23.60 18.64 -14.02
N GLN A 71 24.25 17.50 -13.75
CA GLN A 71 23.58 16.22 -13.60
C GLN A 71 22.67 16.28 -12.36
N LEU A 72 21.36 16.12 -12.57
CA LEU A 72 20.39 16.05 -11.46
C LEU A 72 20.68 14.82 -10.60
N THR A 73 20.49 14.94 -9.30
CA THR A 73 20.42 13.80 -8.36
C THR A 73 19.05 13.12 -8.40
N GLY A 74 18.93 11.90 -7.88
CA GLY A 74 17.66 11.16 -7.83
C GLY A 74 16.55 11.90 -7.10
N ASN A 75 16.90 12.53 -5.97
CA ASN A 75 15.97 13.40 -5.23
C ASN A 75 15.55 14.64 -6.03
N GLN A 76 16.48 15.27 -6.75
CA GLN A 76 16.13 16.41 -7.62
C GLN A 76 15.22 15.98 -8.78
N LEU A 77 15.42 14.80 -9.37
CA LEU A 77 14.54 14.27 -10.42
C LEU A 77 13.14 13.98 -9.85
N PHE A 78 13.07 13.36 -8.67
CA PHE A 78 11.80 13.15 -7.97
C PHE A 78 11.07 14.47 -7.70
N ASP A 79 11.72 15.44 -7.05
CA ASP A 79 11.11 16.71 -6.68
C ASP A 79 10.69 17.56 -7.89
N GLN A 80 11.47 17.51 -8.99
CA GLN A 80 11.21 18.34 -10.17
C GLN A 80 10.25 17.70 -11.18
N GLN A 81 10.19 16.36 -11.25
CA GLN A 81 9.47 15.66 -12.31
C GLN A 81 8.37 14.72 -11.80
N VAL A 82 8.63 13.94 -10.75
CA VAL A 82 7.67 12.95 -10.25
C VAL A 82 6.65 13.58 -9.31
N LYS A 83 7.12 14.33 -8.32
CA LYS A 83 6.29 14.93 -7.27
C LYS A 83 5.21 15.88 -7.82
N PRO A 84 5.47 16.79 -8.77
CA PRO A 84 4.43 17.66 -9.33
C PRO A 84 3.33 16.88 -10.06
N LEU A 85 3.67 15.73 -10.67
CA LEU A 85 2.69 14.85 -11.29
C LEU A 85 1.81 14.15 -10.24
N PHE A 86 2.39 13.79 -9.11
CA PHE A 86 1.65 13.22 -7.97
C PHE A 86 0.75 14.28 -7.33
N GLU A 87 1.20 15.53 -7.21
CA GLU A 87 0.40 16.64 -6.72
C GLU A 87 -0.76 16.98 -7.66
N SER A 88 -0.60 16.83 -8.98
CA SER A 88 -1.69 17.09 -9.93
C SER A 88 -2.67 15.92 -10.12
N ASN A 89 -2.20 14.67 -9.97
CA ASN A 89 -3.00 13.48 -10.30
C ASN A 89 -3.48 12.67 -9.08
N CYS A 90 -2.82 12.83 -7.93
CA CYS A 90 -3.12 12.04 -6.74
C CYS A 90 -3.62 12.89 -5.56
N PHE A 91 -3.51 14.22 -5.63
CA PHE A 91 -3.85 15.13 -4.51
C PHE A 91 -5.29 15.01 -4.03
N ALA A 92 -6.25 14.75 -4.91
CA ALA A 92 -7.65 14.55 -4.49
C ALA A 92 -7.80 13.42 -3.46
N CYS A 93 -6.91 12.41 -3.49
CA CYS A 93 -6.87 11.32 -2.53
C CYS A 93 -5.73 11.46 -1.51
N HIS A 94 -4.70 12.27 -1.78
CA HIS A 94 -3.50 12.40 -0.95
C HIS A 94 -3.26 13.86 -0.52
N ALA A 95 -4.30 14.63 -0.23
CA ALA A 95 -4.13 15.99 0.27
C ALA A 95 -3.90 16.00 1.80
N PRO A 96 -3.14 16.97 2.33
CA PRO A 96 -3.25 17.33 3.74
C PRO A 96 -4.72 17.58 4.07
N PRO A 97 -5.20 17.14 5.24
CA PRO A 97 -6.62 17.29 5.57
C PRO A 97 -7.04 18.75 5.62
N VAL A 98 -7.76 19.20 4.59
CA VAL A 98 -8.45 20.50 4.55
C VAL A 98 -9.94 20.22 4.71
N ASN A 99 -10.41 20.15 5.96
CA ASN A 99 -11.83 20.22 6.34
C ASN A 99 -12.84 19.39 5.51
N GLN A 100 -12.78 18.04 5.37
CA GLN A 100 -13.90 17.12 4.97
C GLN A 100 -13.45 15.62 4.84
N PRO A 101 -14.38 14.63 4.70
CA PRO A 101 -14.30 13.30 5.36
C PRO A 101 -13.69 12.14 4.55
N ILE A 102 -13.01 12.41 3.43
CA ILE A 102 -12.34 11.36 2.65
C ILE A 102 -11.06 11.00 3.41
N LEU A 103 -10.92 9.76 3.88
CA LEU A 103 -9.66 9.22 4.42
C LEU A 103 -8.56 9.47 3.38
N PRO A 104 -7.68 10.48 3.57
CA PRO A 104 -6.67 10.73 2.56
C PRO A 104 -5.68 9.59 2.65
N GLY A 105 -5.30 9.07 1.50
CA GLY A 105 -4.13 8.24 1.35
C GLY A 105 -2.90 8.93 1.96
N PRO A 106 -1.88 8.14 2.30
CA PRO A 106 -0.73 8.66 3.04
C PRO A 106 -0.02 9.77 2.25
N LEU A 107 0.42 10.84 2.93
CA LEU A 107 1.21 11.93 2.35
C LEU A 107 2.65 11.52 2.02
N THR A 108 3.03 10.31 2.41
CA THR A 108 4.31 9.67 2.10
C THR A 108 4.54 9.52 0.60
N ILE A 109 3.52 9.77 -0.23
CA ILE A 109 3.69 9.81 -1.69
C ILE A 109 4.48 11.03 -2.19
N TYR A 110 4.74 12.02 -1.32
CA TYR A 110 5.48 13.24 -1.64
C TYR A 110 6.87 13.30 -1.02
N THR A 111 7.30 12.23 -0.35
CA THR A 111 8.59 12.11 0.31
C THR A 111 9.48 11.19 -0.52
N TYR A 112 10.64 11.72 -0.94
CA TYR A 112 11.57 10.99 -1.80
C TYR A 112 11.98 9.63 -1.21
N SER A 113 12.37 9.56 0.06
CA SER A 113 12.88 8.33 0.68
C SER A 113 11.85 7.21 0.75
N GLU A 114 10.61 7.50 1.11
CA GLU A 114 9.53 6.50 1.22
C GLU A 114 9.07 6.04 -0.16
N MET A 115 9.02 6.96 -1.12
CA MET A 115 8.71 6.65 -2.50
C MET A 115 9.81 5.88 -3.18
N LEU A 116 11.07 6.19 -2.90
CA LEU A 116 12.22 5.45 -3.40
C LEU A 116 12.22 4.03 -2.85
N GLN A 117 11.81 3.83 -1.60
CA GLN A 117 11.65 2.48 -1.04
C GLN A 117 10.59 1.69 -1.83
N LYS A 118 9.41 2.28 -2.09
CA LYS A 118 8.37 1.63 -2.90
C LYS A 118 8.79 1.44 -4.35
N LEU A 119 9.56 2.38 -4.89
CA LEU A 119 10.15 2.29 -6.21
C LEU A 119 11.06 1.07 -6.22
N LYS A 120 12.10 1.02 -5.37
CA LYS A 120 13.11 -0.07 -5.24
C LYS A 120 12.55 -1.46 -4.90
N LEU A 121 11.31 -1.57 -4.42
CA LEU A 121 10.62 -2.84 -4.22
C LEU A 121 10.06 -3.37 -5.56
N GLY A 122 10.94 -3.80 -6.45
CA GLY A 122 10.62 -4.35 -7.77
C GLY A 122 11.89 -4.70 -8.55
N THR A 123 11.71 -5.20 -9.77
CA THR A 123 12.82 -5.64 -10.64
C THR A 123 12.92 -4.81 -11.91
N THR A 124 11.84 -4.16 -12.34
CA THR A 124 11.80 -3.38 -13.58
C THR A 124 11.12 -2.03 -13.40
N ARG A 125 11.32 -1.14 -14.38
CA ARG A 125 10.71 0.19 -14.43
C ARG A 125 9.19 0.20 -14.49
N ASP A 126 8.60 -0.88 -15.01
CA ASP A 126 7.17 -1.05 -15.22
C ASP A 126 6.51 -2.04 -14.24
N SER A 127 7.33 -2.69 -13.40
CA SER A 127 6.92 -3.71 -12.45
C SER A 127 7.67 -3.55 -11.12
N ASN A 128 7.22 -2.56 -10.35
CA ASN A 128 7.64 -2.33 -8.97
C ASN A 128 6.46 -1.93 -8.07
N SER A 129 6.64 -1.98 -6.75
CA SER A 129 5.55 -1.77 -5.78
C SER A 129 4.83 -0.44 -5.99
N LEU A 130 5.57 0.63 -6.28
CA LEU A 130 4.98 1.93 -6.63
C LEU A 130 4.18 1.85 -7.94
N MET A 131 4.79 1.36 -9.01
CA MET A 131 4.17 1.23 -10.34
C MET A 131 2.88 0.39 -10.28
N ASN A 132 2.89 -0.71 -9.54
CA ASN A 132 1.73 -1.59 -9.36
C ASN A 132 0.60 -0.92 -8.58
N LYS A 133 0.94 -0.05 -7.63
CA LYS A 133 -0.06 0.70 -6.87
C LYS A 133 -0.74 1.75 -7.73
N ILE A 134 0.03 2.52 -8.51
CA ILE A 134 -0.53 3.54 -9.41
C ILE A 134 -1.29 2.93 -10.59
N ARG A 135 -0.93 1.71 -11.03
CA ARG A 135 -1.65 0.94 -12.05
C ARG A 135 -2.89 0.20 -11.53
N ASN A 136 -3.17 0.26 -10.24
CA ASN A 136 -4.22 -0.51 -9.56
C ASN A 136 -4.10 -2.04 -9.76
N ILE A 137 -2.88 -2.54 -10.00
CA ILE A 137 -2.58 -3.98 -9.97
C ILE A 137 -2.65 -4.47 -8.52
N THR A 138 -2.10 -3.67 -7.59
CA THR A 138 -2.41 -3.80 -6.17
C THR A 138 -3.54 -2.85 -5.84
N SER A 139 -4.63 -3.37 -5.26
CA SER A 139 -5.84 -2.59 -4.94
C SER A 139 -5.48 -1.22 -4.33
N HIS A 140 -5.98 -0.18 -4.98
CA HIS A 140 -5.79 1.21 -4.60
C HIS A 140 -7.10 1.97 -4.84
N SER A 141 -7.62 2.64 -3.80
CA SER A 141 -8.90 3.37 -3.88
C SER A 141 -8.88 4.51 -4.90
N GLY A 142 -7.71 5.02 -5.24
CA GLY A 142 -7.53 6.02 -6.31
C GLY A 142 -7.66 5.47 -7.73
N GLY A 143 -7.88 4.17 -7.91
CA GLY A 143 -8.02 3.53 -9.23
C GLY A 143 -6.71 3.47 -10.02
N ASN A 144 -6.82 3.09 -11.30
CA ASN A 144 -5.70 3.00 -12.23
C ASN A 144 -5.37 4.40 -12.79
N ARG A 145 -4.15 4.88 -12.53
CA ARG A 145 -3.61 6.15 -13.05
C ARG A 145 -2.87 6.01 -14.37
N CYS A 146 -2.83 4.80 -14.92
CA CYS A 146 -2.13 4.45 -16.14
C CYS A 146 -2.96 3.54 -17.06
N PRO A 147 -4.13 4.00 -17.54
CA PRO A 147 -5.01 3.22 -18.42
C PRO A 147 -4.36 2.86 -19.78
N GLN A 148 -3.40 3.66 -20.26
CA GLN A 148 -2.61 3.45 -21.47
C GLN A 148 -1.21 2.87 -21.17
N GLY A 149 -0.96 2.46 -19.92
CA GLY A 149 0.31 1.87 -19.51
C GLY A 149 1.40 2.91 -19.26
N LEU A 150 2.63 2.63 -19.68
CA LEU A 150 3.79 3.51 -19.41
C LEU A 150 3.78 4.82 -20.19
N THR A 151 2.87 5.00 -21.14
CA THR A 151 2.73 6.24 -21.90
C THR A 151 1.93 7.30 -21.16
N ASP A 152 1.18 6.93 -20.11
CA ASP A 152 0.51 7.89 -19.23
C ASP A 152 1.54 8.67 -18.43
N VAL A 153 1.33 9.99 -18.32
CA VAL A 153 2.31 10.95 -17.77
C VAL A 153 2.85 10.56 -16.39
N VAL A 154 2.00 10.02 -15.51
CA VAL A 154 2.41 9.60 -14.16
C VAL A 154 3.27 8.34 -14.22
N CYS A 155 2.89 7.34 -15.02
CA CYS A 155 3.64 6.10 -15.15
C CYS A 155 4.96 6.32 -15.91
N ASP A 156 4.97 7.13 -16.96
CA ASP A 156 6.19 7.49 -17.69
C ASP A 156 7.24 8.11 -16.75
N ALA A 157 6.82 9.08 -15.93
CA ALA A 157 7.71 9.76 -14.99
C ALA A 157 8.26 8.81 -13.91
N VAL A 158 7.43 7.94 -13.34
CA VAL A 158 7.89 6.94 -12.36
C VAL A 158 8.83 5.93 -13.00
N ALA A 159 8.56 5.53 -14.25
CA ALA A 159 9.39 4.59 -14.98
C ALA A 159 10.75 5.21 -15.36
N LYS A 160 10.79 6.50 -15.72
CA LYS A 160 12.05 7.25 -15.94
C LYS A 160 12.82 7.44 -14.65
N TRP A 161 12.13 7.70 -13.54
CA TRP A 161 12.76 7.79 -12.24
C TRP A 161 13.37 6.46 -11.80
N TRP A 162 12.69 5.34 -12.03
CA TRP A 162 13.27 4.01 -11.84
C TRP A 162 14.58 3.84 -12.62
N ASP A 163 14.57 4.14 -13.92
CA ASP A 163 15.76 3.99 -14.76
C ASP A 163 16.93 4.82 -14.21
N PHE A 164 16.65 6.07 -13.82
CA PHE A 164 17.63 6.95 -13.21
C PHE A 164 18.23 6.36 -11.92
N GLU A 165 17.39 5.89 -10.99
CA GLU A 165 17.83 5.34 -9.69
C GLU A 165 18.61 4.03 -9.81
N ASN A 166 18.42 3.28 -10.89
CA ASN A 166 19.06 1.99 -11.13
C ASN A 166 20.18 2.05 -12.17
N GLY A 167 20.72 3.25 -12.45
CA GLY A 167 21.86 3.42 -13.36
C GLY A 167 21.54 3.17 -14.83
N GLY A 168 20.25 3.12 -15.20
CA GLY A 168 19.80 2.93 -16.55
C GLY A 168 19.93 4.20 -17.38
N THR A 169 20.84 4.19 -18.36
CA THR A 169 20.52 4.77 -19.67
C THR A 169 19.49 3.84 -20.31
N THR A 170 18.32 4.36 -20.66
CA THR A 170 17.14 3.64 -21.17
C THR A 170 17.45 2.48 -22.16
N THR A 171 17.64 1.25 -21.67
CA THR A 171 17.56 -0.01 -22.48
C THR A 171 17.33 -1.26 -21.61
N THR A 172 16.19 -1.94 -21.87
CA THR A 172 15.88 -3.40 -21.81
C THR A 172 15.89 -4.16 -20.45
N PRO A 173 14.89 -5.05 -20.17
CA PRO A 173 14.74 -5.82 -18.92
C PRO A 173 15.90 -6.80 -18.64
N PRO A 174 16.08 -7.24 -17.36
CA PRO A 174 17.29 -7.92 -16.89
C PRO A 174 17.53 -9.28 -17.55
N THR A 175 18.82 -9.55 -17.73
CA THR A 175 19.43 -10.75 -18.30
C THR A 175 19.00 -12.04 -17.61
N ASN A 176 18.69 -13.05 -18.44
CA ASN A 176 18.47 -14.46 -18.12
C ASN A 176 19.30 -14.95 -16.92
N THR A 177 18.66 -15.03 -15.75
CA THR A 177 19.10 -15.91 -14.68
C THR A 177 18.33 -17.21 -14.85
N THR A 178 19.04 -18.33 -14.97
CA THR A 178 18.48 -19.67 -15.20
C THR A 178 17.92 -20.30 -13.92
N LEU A 179 17.99 -19.60 -12.79
CA LEU A 179 17.60 -20.12 -11.49
C LEU A 179 16.27 -19.53 -11.04
N PRO A 180 15.45 -20.29 -10.29
CA PRO A 180 14.28 -19.75 -9.61
C PRO A 180 14.62 -18.51 -8.78
N THR A 181 13.75 -17.51 -8.84
CA THR A 181 13.94 -16.21 -8.19
C THR A 181 12.64 -15.72 -7.56
N GLY A 182 12.74 -14.75 -6.66
CA GLY A 182 11.57 -14.20 -5.97
C GLY A 182 11.89 -13.20 -4.86
N ALA A 183 10.83 -12.73 -4.21
CA ALA A 183 10.92 -11.77 -3.11
C ALA A 183 9.81 -11.97 -2.08
N VAL A 184 10.16 -11.80 -0.79
CA VAL A 184 9.18 -11.47 0.25
C VAL A 184 9.00 -9.95 0.28
N THR A 185 7.76 -9.50 0.12
CA THR A 185 7.43 -8.06 -0.05
C THR A 185 6.86 -7.42 1.21
N SER A 186 6.11 -8.18 2.03
CA SER A 186 5.57 -7.68 3.29
C SER A 186 5.18 -8.80 4.24
N ILE A 187 5.17 -8.47 5.53
CA ILE A 187 4.57 -9.28 6.60
C ILE A 187 3.66 -8.36 7.41
N THR A 188 2.38 -8.71 7.55
CA THR A 188 1.44 -7.94 8.38
C THR A 188 1.56 -8.32 9.87
N ASN A 189 1.02 -7.48 10.76
CA ASN A 189 0.92 -7.79 12.20
C ASN A 189 0.03 -9.03 12.49
N MET A 190 -0.74 -9.52 11.51
CA MET A 190 -1.48 -10.78 11.62
C MET A 190 -0.68 -12.00 11.11
N GLY A 191 0.58 -11.78 10.68
CA GLY A 191 1.46 -12.80 10.15
C GLY A 191 1.15 -13.22 8.71
N LYS A 192 0.46 -12.37 7.93
CA LYS A 192 0.28 -12.61 6.50
C LYS A 192 1.55 -12.17 5.76
N VAL A 193 2.25 -13.12 5.16
CA VAL A 193 3.39 -12.92 4.28
C VAL A 193 2.88 -12.80 2.85
N THR A 194 3.36 -11.80 2.11
CA THR A 194 3.10 -11.66 0.67
C THR A 194 4.39 -11.59 -0.11
N GLY A 195 4.40 -12.17 -1.30
CA GLY A 195 5.56 -12.10 -2.18
C GLY A 195 5.29 -12.74 -3.54
N TRP A 196 6.37 -13.02 -4.26
CA TRP A 196 6.34 -13.71 -5.54
C TRP A 196 7.56 -14.61 -5.69
N ALA A 197 7.43 -15.67 -6.48
CA ALA A 197 8.55 -16.50 -6.91
C ALA A 197 8.22 -17.15 -8.26
N ALA A 198 9.20 -17.16 -9.17
CA ALA A 198 9.07 -17.69 -10.53
C ALA A 198 10.33 -18.45 -10.93
N ASP A 199 10.16 -19.44 -11.80
CA ASP A 199 11.26 -20.09 -12.52
C ASP A 199 11.36 -19.45 -13.91
N PRO A 200 12.41 -18.66 -14.20
CA PRO A 200 12.56 -18.02 -15.51
C PRO A 200 12.68 -19.00 -16.68
N GLU A 201 13.06 -20.26 -16.45
CA GLU A 201 13.17 -21.30 -17.49
C GLU A 201 11.82 -21.98 -17.77
N ASP A 202 10.93 -22.04 -16.79
CA ASP A 202 9.58 -22.59 -16.93
C ASP A 202 8.52 -21.75 -16.20
N LEU A 203 8.04 -20.71 -16.89
CA LEU A 203 6.98 -19.82 -16.39
C LEU A 203 5.61 -20.49 -16.23
N ASN A 204 5.44 -21.72 -16.72
CA ASN A 204 4.22 -22.49 -16.51
C ASN A 204 4.31 -23.37 -15.25
N SER A 205 5.51 -23.54 -14.69
CA SER A 205 5.71 -24.25 -13.43
C SER A 205 5.44 -23.34 -12.23
N ALA A 206 4.81 -23.89 -11.20
CA ALA A 206 4.65 -23.20 -9.93
C ALA A 206 5.87 -23.50 -9.05
N VAL A 207 6.56 -22.45 -8.60
CA VAL A 207 7.68 -22.59 -7.65
C VAL A 207 7.14 -22.74 -6.23
N VAL A 208 7.70 -23.68 -5.45
CA VAL A 208 7.36 -23.86 -4.04
C VAL A 208 8.26 -22.98 -3.18
N VAL A 209 7.66 -22.03 -2.46
CA VAL A 209 8.37 -21.21 -1.48
C VAL A 209 8.34 -21.90 -0.11
N GLN A 210 9.50 -22.08 0.50
CA GLN A 210 9.68 -22.65 1.83
C GLN A 210 9.95 -21.54 2.84
N PHE A 211 9.33 -21.61 4.01
CA PHE A 211 9.46 -20.60 5.06
C PHE A 211 10.10 -21.17 6.32
N TYR A 212 11.01 -20.40 6.90
CA TYR A 212 11.73 -20.72 8.13
C TYR A 212 11.72 -19.54 9.09
N VAL A 213 11.75 -19.85 10.39
CA VAL A 213 11.79 -18.84 11.46
C VAL A 213 13.08 -19.00 12.26
N ASP A 214 13.66 -17.86 12.61
CA ASP A 214 14.84 -17.72 13.47
C ASP A 214 16.10 -18.44 12.93
N GLY A 215 16.16 -18.63 11.61
CA GLY A 215 17.33 -19.05 10.86
C GLY A 215 16.99 -19.52 9.43
N PRO A 216 17.97 -19.56 8.51
CA PRO A 216 17.82 -20.18 7.19
C PRO A 216 17.73 -21.72 7.27
N PRO A 217 17.49 -22.43 6.14
CA PRO A 217 17.60 -23.89 6.10
C PRO A 217 18.85 -24.43 6.80
N GLY A 218 18.70 -25.50 7.58
CA GLY A 218 19.79 -26.12 8.36
C GLY A 218 20.05 -25.52 9.73
N THR A 219 19.61 -24.29 10.02
CA THR A 219 19.78 -23.66 11.35
C THR A 219 18.47 -23.16 11.96
N GLY A 220 17.51 -22.72 11.15
CA GLY A 220 16.19 -22.28 11.60
C GLY A 220 15.14 -23.40 11.61
N THR A 221 13.94 -23.05 12.08
CA THR A 221 12.80 -23.98 12.12
C THR A 221 11.93 -23.81 10.89
N ARG A 222 11.71 -24.88 10.11
CA ARG A 222 10.78 -24.85 8.98
C ARG A 222 9.35 -24.74 9.49
N ILE A 223 8.63 -23.72 9.01
CA ILE A 223 7.25 -23.44 9.42
C ILE A 223 6.20 -23.79 8.36
N GLY A 224 6.62 -24.03 7.12
CA GLY A 224 5.76 -24.50 6.04
C GLY A 224 6.27 -24.13 4.65
N GLY A 225 5.40 -24.26 3.65
CA GLY A 225 5.66 -23.80 2.29
C GLY A 225 4.37 -23.63 1.49
N ILE A 226 4.44 -22.91 0.38
CA ILE A 226 3.31 -22.65 -0.51
C ILE A 226 3.75 -22.54 -1.97
N ASN A 227 2.87 -22.93 -2.89
CA ASN A 227 3.07 -22.68 -4.32
C ASN A 227 2.89 -21.19 -4.62
N ALA A 228 3.83 -20.61 -5.35
CA ALA A 228 3.74 -19.28 -5.94
C ALA A 228 2.98 -19.37 -7.26
N ASN A 229 1.66 -19.59 -7.18
CA ASN A 229 0.77 -19.73 -8.34
C ASN A 229 -0.50 -18.88 -8.23
N GLN A 230 -0.52 -17.93 -7.29
CA GLN A 230 -1.64 -17.03 -7.08
C GLN A 230 -1.57 -15.86 -8.06
N SER A 231 -2.74 -15.29 -8.39
CA SER A 231 -2.79 -14.00 -9.07
C SER A 231 -2.30 -12.88 -8.15
N GLY A 232 -1.58 -11.92 -8.72
CA GLY A 232 -1.00 -10.81 -7.96
C GLY A 232 0.29 -10.30 -8.58
N PHE A 233 1.10 -9.59 -7.78
CA PHE A 233 2.45 -9.23 -8.21
C PHE A 233 3.29 -10.49 -8.41
N ASN A 234 3.89 -10.61 -9.58
CA ASN A 234 4.54 -11.83 -10.08
C ASN A 234 6.01 -11.58 -10.46
N GLY A 235 6.62 -10.49 -9.98
CA GLY A 235 8.02 -10.15 -10.26
C GLY A 235 8.32 -9.67 -11.68
N GLY A 236 7.29 -9.41 -12.50
CA GLY A 236 7.46 -9.07 -13.91
C GLY A 236 7.46 -10.28 -14.85
N TYR A 237 7.26 -11.49 -14.33
CA TYR A 237 7.15 -12.71 -15.12
C TYR A 237 5.74 -12.92 -15.67
N ALA A 238 5.59 -13.54 -16.84
CA ALA A 238 4.28 -13.85 -17.38
C ALA A 238 3.59 -14.96 -16.56
N GLY A 239 2.29 -14.82 -16.29
CA GLY A 239 1.52 -15.79 -15.52
C GLY A 239 1.36 -15.45 -14.04
N ASN A 240 0.85 -16.42 -13.28
CA ASN A 240 0.59 -16.28 -11.84
C ASN A 240 1.80 -16.78 -11.04
N HIS A 241 2.53 -15.86 -10.43
CA HIS A 241 3.73 -16.17 -9.62
C HIS A 241 3.67 -15.55 -8.23
N ALA A 242 2.50 -15.08 -7.79
CA ALA A 242 2.34 -14.50 -6.47
C ALA A 242 2.14 -15.60 -5.42
N PHE A 243 2.48 -15.30 -4.17
CA PHE A 243 2.11 -16.12 -3.02
C PHE A 243 1.59 -15.29 -1.86
N GLN A 244 0.72 -15.91 -1.07
CA GLN A 244 0.29 -15.42 0.23
C GLN A 244 0.33 -16.57 1.23
N TYR A 245 1.14 -16.41 2.27
CA TYR A 245 1.33 -17.43 3.30
C TYR A 245 1.01 -16.84 4.67
N PHE A 246 0.34 -17.60 5.54
CA PHE A 246 0.10 -17.20 6.92
C PHE A 246 1.06 -17.93 7.85
N ILE A 247 1.84 -17.14 8.60
CA ILE A 247 2.73 -17.67 9.65
C ILE A 247 1.88 -18.46 10.66
N PRO A 248 2.27 -19.69 11.03
CA PRO A 248 1.50 -20.48 11.98
C PRO A 248 1.30 -19.75 13.31
N VAL A 249 0.16 -20.02 13.96
CA VAL A 249 -0.21 -19.38 15.25
C VAL A 249 0.90 -19.45 16.31
N ALA A 250 1.69 -20.52 16.32
CA ALA A 250 2.79 -20.72 17.27
C ALA A 250 3.91 -19.67 17.17
N TYR A 251 4.00 -18.94 16.05
CA TYR A 251 5.00 -17.88 15.82
C TYR A 251 4.35 -16.49 15.71
N ARG A 252 3.07 -16.37 16.05
CA ARG A 252 2.31 -15.12 16.11
C ARG A 252 1.97 -14.77 17.55
N ASP A 253 3.00 -14.78 18.38
CA ASP A 253 2.97 -14.65 19.85
C ASP A 253 3.33 -13.24 20.34
N GLY A 254 3.46 -12.27 19.43
CA GLY A 254 3.89 -10.92 19.76
C GLY A 254 5.39 -10.77 20.02
N VAL A 255 6.19 -11.83 19.83
CA VAL A 255 7.65 -11.78 19.90
C VAL A 255 8.22 -11.35 18.55
N THR A 256 9.26 -10.50 18.59
CA THR A 256 10.00 -10.12 17.38
C THR A 256 10.87 -11.28 16.91
N ARG A 257 10.71 -11.69 15.65
CA ARG A 257 11.35 -12.85 15.02
C ARG A 257 11.88 -12.50 13.63
N GLN A 258 12.66 -13.39 13.04
CA GLN A 258 13.12 -13.27 11.65
C GLN A 258 12.51 -14.36 10.77
N LEU A 259 11.90 -13.97 9.66
CA LEU A 259 11.41 -14.87 8.62
C LEU A 259 12.44 -15.01 7.51
N TYR A 260 12.78 -16.24 7.17
CA TYR A 260 13.57 -16.60 6.00
C TYR A 260 12.66 -17.30 4.99
N ALA A 261 12.86 -17.03 3.70
CA ALA A 261 12.13 -17.70 2.63
C ALA A 261 13.10 -18.16 1.55
N THR A 262 12.94 -19.40 1.09
CA THR A 262 13.74 -19.98 0.03
C THR A 262 12.87 -20.64 -1.03
N VAL A 263 13.42 -20.83 -2.21
CA VAL A 263 12.88 -21.72 -3.25
C VAL A 263 13.89 -22.82 -3.51
N THR A 264 13.42 -24.05 -3.68
CA THR A 264 14.32 -25.18 -3.91
C THR A 264 14.52 -25.38 -5.42
N ASP A 265 15.78 -25.47 -5.83
CA ASP A 265 16.20 -25.87 -7.17
C ASP A 265 17.07 -27.16 -7.08
N THR A 266 17.33 -27.79 -8.22
CA THR A 266 18.29 -28.87 -8.43
C THR A 266 19.69 -28.57 -7.87
N THR A 267 20.09 -27.29 -7.83
CA THR A 267 21.38 -26.85 -7.29
C THR A 267 21.39 -26.56 -5.79
N GLY A 268 20.21 -26.51 -5.15
CA GLY A 268 20.05 -26.24 -3.71
C GLY A 268 18.93 -25.23 -3.40
N ASP A 269 18.86 -24.80 -2.14
CA ASP A 269 17.91 -23.77 -1.70
C ASP A 269 18.42 -22.37 -2.01
N ILE A 270 17.62 -21.61 -2.77
CA ILE A 270 17.89 -20.22 -3.16
C ILE A 270 17.10 -19.29 -2.27
N ALA A 271 17.77 -18.35 -1.58
CA ALA A 271 17.10 -17.38 -0.73
C ALA A 271 16.31 -16.35 -1.56
N LEU A 272 15.08 -16.07 -1.16
CA LEU A 272 14.30 -14.99 -1.74
C LEU A 272 14.79 -13.64 -1.25
N THR A 273 14.77 -12.65 -2.16
CA THR A 273 15.10 -11.27 -1.82
C THR A 273 14.15 -10.72 -0.75
N GLY A 274 14.66 -9.78 0.06
CA GLY A 274 13.91 -9.25 1.21
C GLY A 274 13.91 -10.15 2.45
N THR A 275 14.67 -11.25 2.45
CA THR A 275 14.87 -12.11 3.64
C THR A 275 16.33 -12.11 4.14
N PRO A 276 16.58 -12.20 5.46
CA PRO A 276 15.59 -12.28 6.52
C PRO A 276 14.75 -11.01 6.67
N MET A 277 13.46 -11.20 6.96
CA MET A 277 12.54 -10.11 7.28
C MET A 277 12.15 -10.19 8.75
N THR A 278 12.47 -9.13 9.50
CA THR A 278 12.03 -9.01 10.89
C THR A 278 10.52 -8.80 10.94
N PHE A 279 9.83 -9.52 11.82
CA PHE A 279 8.41 -9.37 12.04
C PHE A 279 8.02 -9.53 13.52
N THR A 280 6.88 -8.93 13.86
CA THR A 280 6.16 -9.21 15.11
C THR A 280 4.70 -9.41 14.72
N ALA A 281 4.15 -10.59 14.98
CA ALA A 281 2.79 -10.94 14.60
C ALA A 281 1.98 -11.47 15.78
N TYR A 282 0.66 -11.36 15.67
CA TYR A 282 -0.29 -11.71 16.72
C TYR A 282 -1.39 -12.61 16.15
N ALA A 283 -1.64 -13.72 16.82
CA ALA A 283 -2.82 -14.55 16.61
C ALA A 283 -3.95 -14.10 17.52
N SER A 284 -5.18 -14.30 17.05
CA SER A 284 -6.36 -14.16 17.90
C SER A 284 -6.36 -15.20 19.02
N GLN A 285 -6.77 -14.78 20.20
CA GLN A 285 -7.01 -15.66 21.34
C GLN A 285 -8.46 -16.13 21.33
N VAL A 286 -8.69 -17.39 21.72
CA VAL A 286 -10.06 -17.97 21.77
C VAL A 286 -10.97 -17.13 22.68
N ASN A 287 -10.46 -16.69 23.84
CA ASN A 287 -11.20 -15.85 24.77
C ASN A 287 -11.54 -14.47 24.16
N GLY A 288 -10.58 -13.85 23.47
CA GLY A 288 -10.79 -12.58 22.78
C GLY A 288 -11.82 -12.70 21.64
N PHE A 289 -11.72 -13.75 20.81
CA PHE A 289 -12.69 -14.03 19.75
C PHE A 289 -14.11 -14.27 20.29
N ASN A 290 -14.25 -15.05 21.36
CA ASN A 290 -15.53 -15.32 22.00
C ASN A 290 -16.13 -14.04 22.59
N TYR A 291 -15.32 -13.23 23.27
CA TYR A 291 -15.76 -11.95 23.82
C TYR A 291 -16.17 -10.98 22.71
N TYR A 292 -15.39 -10.89 21.63
CA TYR A 292 -15.76 -10.09 20.48
C TYR A 292 -17.11 -10.53 19.92
N THR A 293 -17.28 -11.82 19.67
CA THR A 293 -18.48 -12.35 18.99
C THR A 293 -19.73 -12.19 19.83
N ASN A 294 -19.64 -12.47 21.13
CA ASN A 294 -20.81 -12.54 22.01
C ASN A 294 -21.14 -11.19 22.68
N THR A 295 -20.15 -10.31 22.86
CA THR A 295 -20.33 -9.06 23.62
C THR A 295 -20.10 -7.84 22.74
N LEU A 296 -18.93 -7.71 22.11
CA LEU A 296 -18.58 -6.47 21.40
C LEU A 296 -19.31 -6.33 20.06
N LYS A 297 -19.40 -7.40 19.28
CA LYS A 297 -20.00 -7.40 17.94
C LYS A 297 -21.46 -6.91 17.97
N PRO A 298 -22.36 -7.40 18.85
CA PRO A 298 -23.72 -6.85 18.94
C PRO A 298 -23.77 -5.34 19.20
N ILE A 299 -22.88 -4.82 20.06
CA ILE A 299 -22.80 -3.39 20.38
C ILE A 299 -22.36 -2.60 19.14
N LEU A 300 -21.29 -3.05 18.47
CA LEU A 300 -20.79 -2.42 17.25
C LEU A 300 -21.80 -2.52 16.11
N THR A 301 -22.52 -3.63 15.97
CA THR A 301 -23.59 -3.76 14.98
C THR A 301 -24.68 -2.74 15.23
N ASN A 302 -25.14 -2.59 16.47
CA ASN A 302 -26.19 -1.64 16.79
C ASN A 302 -25.78 -0.18 16.56
N ARG A 303 -24.51 0.17 16.82
CA ARG A 303 -24.04 1.57 16.82
C ARG A 303 -23.31 2.00 15.54
N CYS A 304 -22.69 1.06 14.82
CA CYS A 304 -21.74 1.38 13.76
C CYS A 304 -22.11 0.76 12.40
N ALA A 305 -23.06 -0.18 12.34
CA ALA A 305 -23.36 -0.91 11.10
C ALA A 305 -23.98 -0.05 9.99
N SER A 306 -24.49 1.15 10.31
CA SER A 306 -24.97 2.09 9.30
C SER A 306 -23.85 2.64 8.40
N CYS A 307 -22.59 2.57 8.85
CA CYS A 307 -21.44 3.11 8.14
C CYS A 307 -20.33 2.08 7.88
N HIS A 308 -20.28 1.00 8.65
CA HIS A 308 -19.21 0.01 8.59
C HIS A 308 -19.75 -1.41 8.48
N THR A 309 -19.03 -2.26 7.75
CA THR A 309 -19.18 -3.71 7.88
C THR A 309 -18.54 -4.16 9.18
N ILE A 310 -19.26 -4.96 9.98
CA ILE A 310 -18.79 -5.41 11.29
C ILE A 310 -18.25 -6.84 11.17
N GLY A 311 -16.92 -6.97 11.22
CA GLY A 311 -16.21 -8.25 11.07
C GLY A 311 -15.02 -8.38 12.01
N TYR A 312 -14.79 -9.60 12.54
CA TYR A 312 -13.72 -9.86 13.50
C TYR A 312 -12.35 -9.52 12.90
N ASP A 313 -12.00 -10.07 11.73
CA ASP A 313 -10.67 -9.91 11.14
C ASP A 313 -10.32 -8.45 10.88
N GLN A 314 -11.28 -7.67 10.35
CA GLN A 314 -11.09 -6.24 10.09
C GLN A 314 -10.87 -5.48 11.40
N HIS A 315 -11.71 -5.70 12.40
CA HIS A 315 -11.57 -5.03 13.69
C HIS A 315 -10.33 -5.49 14.45
N PHE A 316 -9.89 -6.74 14.32
CA PHE A 316 -8.69 -7.24 14.95
C PHE A 316 -7.45 -6.59 14.31
N ALA A 317 -7.45 -6.38 12.99
CA ALA A 317 -6.41 -5.62 12.32
C ALA A 317 -6.35 -4.16 12.82
N SER A 318 -7.49 -3.48 12.98
CA SER A 318 -7.54 -2.14 13.59
C SER A 318 -7.18 -2.15 15.08
N LEU A 319 -7.53 -3.22 15.81
CA LEU A 319 -7.12 -3.39 17.20
C LEU A 319 -5.60 -3.45 17.30
N LEU A 320 -4.91 -4.07 16.32
CA LEU A 320 -3.44 -4.14 16.22
C LEU A 320 -2.76 -2.85 15.69
N SER A 321 -3.46 -1.72 15.64
CA SER A 321 -2.96 -0.46 15.06
C SER A 321 -3.00 0.68 16.10
N PRO A 322 -1.85 1.11 16.67
CA PRO A 322 -0.55 0.44 16.64
C PRO A 322 -0.57 -0.87 17.43
N SER A 323 0.36 -1.78 17.11
CA SER A 323 0.49 -3.07 17.80
C SER A 323 1.15 -2.89 19.16
N LYS A 324 1.07 -3.90 20.05
CA LYS A 324 1.71 -3.85 21.38
C LYS A 324 3.22 -3.55 21.28
N ALA A 325 3.92 -4.19 20.35
CA ALA A 325 5.34 -3.93 20.07
C ALA A 325 5.63 -2.51 19.54
N ALA A 326 4.63 -1.85 18.94
CA ALA A 326 4.70 -0.47 18.48
C ALA A 326 4.11 0.54 19.49
N GLY A 327 3.96 0.16 20.77
CA GLY A 327 3.42 1.04 21.82
C GLY A 327 1.89 1.08 21.90
N GLY A 328 1.21 0.17 21.20
CA GLY A 328 -0.22 -0.04 21.32
C GLY A 328 -0.61 -0.54 22.71
N THR A 329 -1.73 -0.02 23.19
CA THR A 329 -2.34 -0.30 24.49
C THR A 329 -3.84 -0.40 24.33
N GLN A 330 -4.52 -0.85 25.40
CA GLN A 330 -5.97 -0.92 25.42
C GLN A 330 -6.66 0.43 25.20
N THR A 331 -5.98 1.58 25.38
CA THR A 331 -6.59 2.92 25.31
C THR A 331 -6.12 3.77 24.13
N ASN A 332 -5.17 3.30 23.31
CA ASN A 332 -4.57 4.10 22.23
C ASN A 332 -4.53 3.42 20.85
N ASN A 333 -5.19 2.28 20.69
CA ASN A 333 -5.36 1.64 19.39
C ASN A 333 -6.47 2.28 18.55
N GLU A 334 -6.52 1.98 17.27
CA GLU A 334 -7.44 2.54 16.28
C GLU A 334 -8.89 2.21 16.62
N MET A 335 -9.17 1.01 17.13
CA MET A 335 -10.51 0.62 17.60
C MET A 335 -10.99 1.45 18.80
N ILE A 336 -10.10 2.12 19.55
CA ILE A 336 -10.48 3.07 20.60
C ILE A 336 -10.53 4.50 20.06
N ASN A 337 -9.50 4.90 19.34
CA ASN A 337 -9.34 6.28 18.88
C ASN A 337 -10.48 6.67 17.93
N MET A 338 -10.82 5.81 16.95
CA MET A 338 -11.90 6.09 15.99
C MET A 338 -13.25 6.37 16.68
N PRO A 339 -13.84 5.45 17.47
CA PRO A 339 -15.14 5.71 18.09
C PRO A 339 -15.09 6.72 19.25
N SER A 340 -13.91 7.08 19.77
CA SER A 340 -13.76 8.21 20.71
C SER A 340 -13.85 9.59 20.05
N GLY A 341 -14.09 9.62 18.73
CA GLY A 341 -14.28 10.84 17.97
C GLY A 341 -12.98 11.51 17.53
N SER A 342 -11.82 10.89 17.74
CA SER A 342 -10.53 11.42 17.26
C SER A 342 -9.58 10.32 16.83
N HIS A 343 -9.29 10.24 15.54
CA HIS A 343 -8.24 9.38 15.00
C HIS A 343 -7.29 10.18 14.11
N MET A 344 -5.98 10.08 14.40
CA MET A 344 -4.94 10.85 13.71
C MET A 344 -5.22 12.35 13.61
N GLY A 345 -5.77 12.93 14.69
CA GLY A 345 -6.09 14.36 14.76
C GLY A 345 -7.36 14.78 13.99
N LYS A 346 -8.21 13.83 13.59
CA LYS A 346 -9.46 14.11 12.87
C LYS A 346 -10.69 13.56 13.59
N ASN A 347 -11.79 14.29 13.42
CA ASN A 347 -13.09 13.86 13.89
C ASN A 347 -13.62 12.68 13.07
N HIS A 348 -14.11 11.66 13.76
CA HIS A 348 -14.79 10.53 13.13
C HIS A 348 -16.18 10.98 12.63
N PRO A 349 -16.59 10.71 11.38
CA PRO A 349 -17.90 11.14 10.84
C PRO A 349 -19.09 10.63 11.66
N GLY A 350 -18.97 9.45 12.27
CA GLY A 350 -19.96 8.91 13.21
C GLY A 350 -19.97 9.58 14.59
N GLY A 351 -19.19 10.65 14.78
CA GLY A 351 -19.06 11.38 16.04
C GLY A 351 -18.25 10.63 17.11
N ASN A 352 -18.34 11.12 18.33
CA ASN A 352 -17.79 10.47 19.52
C ASN A 352 -18.81 9.47 20.09
N ILE A 353 -18.77 8.24 19.59
CA ILE A 353 -19.66 7.14 19.99
C ILE A 353 -19.35 6.66 21.42
N CYS A 354 -18.09 6.80 21.86
CA CYS A 354 -17.73 6.42 23.22
C CYS A 354 -18.18 7.46 24.26
N GLY A 355 -18.28 8.74 23.90
CA GLY A 355 -18.42 9.85 24.84
C GLY A 355 -17.13 10.05 25.65
N ASN A 356 -16.77 9.05 26.46
CA ASN A 356 -15.49 8.88 27.13
C ASN A 356 -14.92 7.50 26.76
N LYS A 357 -13.60 7.36 26.66
CA LYS A 357 -12.93 6.07 26.42
C LYS A 357 -13.30 4.98 27.44
N ASN A 358 -13.71 5.35 28.65
CA ASN A 358 -14.14 4.40 29.69
C ASN A 358 -15.61 3.96 29.59
N ASN A 359 -16.36 4.46 28.61
CA ASN A 359 -17.76 4.09 28.39
C ASN A 359 -17.89 3.16 27.18
N SER A 360 -19.01 2.44 27.12
CA SER A 360 -19.34 1.57 25.98
C SER A 360 -19.53 2.39 24.69
N PRO A 361 -18.98 1.96 23.54
CA PRO A 361 -18.34 0.65 23.29
C PRO A 361 -16.85 0.57 23.67
N CYS A 362 -16.18 1.69 23.97
CA CYS A 362 -14.73 1.72 24.19
C CYS A 362 -14.30 0.88 25.41
N SER A 363 -15.08 0.81 26.49
CA SER A 363 -14.81 -0.09 27.63
C SER A 363 -14.76 -1.56 27.23
N GLU A 364 -15.64 -2.00 26.33
CA GLU A 364 -15.65 -3.38 25.84
C GLU A 364 -14.49 -3.62 24.88
N ILE A 365 -14.09 -2.62 24.09
CA ILE A 365 -12.89 -2.71 23.24
C ILE A 365 -11.62 -2.79 24.09
N GLN A 366 -11.53 -2.06 25.20
CA GLN A 366 -10.43 -2.18 26.17
C GLN A 366 -10.37 -3.59 26.78
N THR A 367 -11.51 -4.13 27.15
CA THR A 367 -11.62 -5.51 27.66
C THR A 367 -11.19 -6.52 26.60
N TRP A 368 -11.64 -6.35 25.36
CA TRP A 368 -11.25 -7.18 24.24
C TRP A 368 -9.74 -7.14 23.99
N TRP A 369 -9.12 -5.95 23.98
CA TRP A 369 -7.67 -5.82 23.92
C TRP A 369 -6.97 -6.64 25.00
N THR A 370 -7.42 -6.54 26.26
CA THR A 370 -6.81 -7.29 27.37
C THR A 370 -6.90 -8.79 27.13
N LEU A 371 -8.04 -9.29 26.67
CA LEU A 371 -8.22 -10.73 26.39
C LEU A 371 -7.40 -11.24 25.19
N GLU A 372 -7.01 -10.37 24.26
CA GLU A 372 -6.18 -10.73 23.10
C GLU A 372 -4.68 -10.71 23.43
N PHE A 373 -4.24 -9.85 24.37
CA PHE A 373 -2.82 -9.52 24.51
C PHE A 373 -2.24 -9.63 25.92
N ASN A 374 -3.02 -10.00 26.94
CA ASN A 374 -2.58 -10.24 28.32
C ASN A 374 -3.12 -11.58 28.82
#